data_AF-A0A522QC54-F1
#
_entry.id   AF-A0A522QC54-F1
#
_cell.length_a   1.000
_cell.length_b   1.000
_cell.length_c   1.000
_cell.angle_alpha   90.00
_cell.angle_beta   90.00
_cell.angle_gamma   90.00
#
_symmetry.space_group_name_H-M   'P 1'
#
loop_
_entity.id
_entity.type
_entity.pdbx_description
1 polymer ?
#
loop_
_entity_poly.entity_id
_entity_poly.type
_entity_poly.pdbx_seq_one_letter_code
_entity_poly.pdbx_strand_id
1 'polypeptide(L)'
;MPSAADASLVGTVINLNAFGATVRLRGGRLAAALAGDVQRREGAYRRALLDRRPRRFAAINEEGRLALTLVEDEESLQPAAEGVPVLVHPDLERKIAEYLKQTQEWERPDQAPAFERHLRRKSKRAERFPERP
;
A
#
# COMPACT_ATOMS: atom_id res chain seq x y z
N MET A 1 20.05 31.62 -2.32
CA MET A 1 18.67 31.16 -2.07
C MET A 1 18.62 29.68 -2.42
N PRO A 2 18.55 28.74 -1.47
CA PRO A 2 18.54 27.32 -1.81
C PRO A 2 17.22 26.95 -2.51
N SER A 3 17.37 26.21 -3.61
CA SER A 3 16.31 25.70 -4.49
C SER A 3 15.42 24.69 -3.75
N ALA A 4 14.11 24.77 -3.91
CA ALA A 4 13.13 23.85 -3.33
C ALA A 4 13.01 22.52 -4.11
N ALA A 5 14.16 21.94 -4.48
CA ALA A 5 14.28 20.62 -5.07
C ALA A 5 15.01 19.71 -4.05
N ASP A 6 14.50 18.49 -3.87
CA ASP A 6 15.12 17.40 -3.09
C ASP A 6 14.91 17.38 -1.56
N ALA A 7 13.69 17.66 -1.09
CA ALA A 7 13.29 17.12 0.21
C ALA A 7 13.06 15.60 0.08
N SER A 8 14.10 14.79 0.33
CA SER A 8 13.93 13.34 0.43
C SER A 8 13.08 13.01 1.66
N LEU A 9 11.95 12.36 1.43
CA LEU A 9 10.98 11.97 2.44
C LEU A 9 11.13 10.49 2.75
N VAL A 10 11.10 10.13 4.03
CA VAL A 10 11.18 8.72 4.44
C VAL A 10 9.80 8.21 4.82
N GLY A 11 9.40 7.07 4.26
CA GLY A 11 8.11 6.45 4.55
C GLY A 11 8.06 4.96 4.23
N THR A 12 6.95 4.32 4.59
CA THR A 12 6.70 2.89 4.33
C THR A 12 5.51 2.74 3.39
N VAL A 13 5.63 1.87 2.39
CA VAL A 13 4.50 1.52 1.52
C VAL A 13 3.54 0.65 2.32
N ILE A 14 2.29 1.10 2.47
CA ILE A 14 1.26 0.39 3.25
C ILE A 14 0.18 -0.24 2.37
N ASN A 15 0.08 0.20 1.12
CA ASN A 15 -0.90 -0.29 0.16
C ASN A 15 -0.40 -0.09 -1.27
N LEU A 16 -0.76 -1.01 -2.16
CA LEU A 16 -0.46 -0.97 -3.59
C LEU A 16 -1.72 -1.38 -4.37
N ASN A 17 -2.11 -0.58 -5.35
CA ASN A 17 -3.26 -0.83 -6.21
C ASN A 17 -2.99 -0.32 -7.64
N ALA A 18 -3.98 -0.45 -8.52
CA ALA A 18 -3.87 -0.02 -9.93
C ALA A 18 -3.66 1.50 -10.09
N PHE A 19 -3.99 2.30 -9.08
CA PHE A 19 -3.88 3.76 -9.07
C PHE A 19 -2.57 4.25 -8.44
N GLY A 20 -1.71 3.33 -7.98
CA GLY A 20 -0.43 3.65 -7.38
C GLY A 20 -0.24 3.01 -6.01
N ALA A 21 0.52 3.69 -5.15
CA ALA A 21 0.85 3.18 -3.82
C ALA A 21 0.60 4.24 -2.74
N THR A 22 0.12 3.79 -1.59
CA THR A 22 -0.02 4.66 -0.41
C THR A 22 1.20 4.50 0.47
N VAL A 23 1.84 5.62 0.79
CA VAL A 23 3.03 5.70 1.62
C VAL A 23 2.68 6.39 2.93
N ARG A 24 2.99 5.75 4.05
CA ARG A 24 2.96 6.39 5.37
C ARG A 24 4.33 6.96 5.68
N LEU A 25 4.43 8.28 5.70
CA LEU A 25 5.65 9.01 6.03
C LEU A 25 6.00 8.84 7.52
N ARG A 26 7.27 9.05 7.87
CA ARG A 26 7.78 8.96 9.25
C ARG A 26 7.02 9.85 10.23
N GLY A 27 6.55 11.03 9.78
CA GLY A 27 5.73 11.94 10.58
C GLY A 27 4.25 11.55 10.71
N GLY A 28 3.86 10.32 10.33
CA GLY A 28 2.49 9.82 10.41
C GLY A 28 1.56 10.29 9.29
N ARG A 29 1.99 11.26 8.48
CA ARG A 29 1.26 11.74 7.30
C ARG A 29 1.20 10.66 6.21
N LEU A 30 0.10 10.67 5.45
CA LEU A 30 -0.06 9.85 4.27
C LEU A 30 0.30 10.64 3.01
N ALA A 31 0.92 9.95 2.07
CA ALA A 31 1.27 10.44 0.76
C ALA A 31 1.01 9.35 -0.30
N ALA A 32 0.93 9.73 -1.56
CA ALA A 32 0.68 8.80 -2.65
C ALA A 32 1.87 8.75 -3.60
N ALA A 33 2.27 7.56 -4.01
CA ALA A 33 3.12 7.37 -5.18
C ALA A 33 2.23 7.09 -6.39
N LEU A 34 2.50 7.77 -7.50
CA LEU A 34 1.65 7.76 -8.69
C LEU A 34 1.68 6.42 -9.42
N ALA A 35 0.57 6.06 -10.07
CA ALA A 35 0.45 4.83 -10.86
C ALA A 35 1.59 4.67 -11.88
N GLY A 36 1.98 5.75 -12.58
CA GLY A 36 3.05 5.70 -13.57
C GLY A 36 4.42 5.37 -12.97
N ASP A 37 4.71 5.84 -11.76
CA ASP A 37 5.97 5.48 -11.07
C ASP A 37 5.92 4.04 -10.56
N VAL A 38 4.78 3.65 -9.98
CA VAL A 38 4.57 2.29 -9.48
C VAL A 38 4.64 1.25 -10.60
N GLN A 39 4.09 1.53 -11.78
CA GLN A 39 4.17 0.62 -12.93
C GLN A 39 5.61 0.46 -13.43
N ARG A 40 6.37 1.56 -13.55
CA ARG A 40 7.78 1.50 -13.97
C ARG A 40 8.66 0.73 -12.99
N ARG A 41 8.30 0.74 -11.70
CA ARG A 41 9.10 0.16 -10.60
C ARG A 41 8.31 -0.85 -9.79
N GLU A 42 7.45 -1.64 -10.44
CA GLU A 42 6.49 -2.53 -9.77
C GLU A 42 7.19 -3.47 -8.78
N GLY A 43 8.30 -4.08 -9.19
CA GLY A 43 9.09 -4.97 -8.34
C GLY A 43 9.66 -4.29 -7.10
N ALA A 44 10.02 -3.00 -7.18
CA ALA A 44 10.54 -2.25 -6.03
C ALA A 44 9.42 -1.90 -5.04
N TYR A 45 8.26 -1.44 -5.54
CA TYR A 45 7.09 -1.14 -4.72
C TYR A 45 6.47 -2.39 -4.09
N ARG A 46 6.43 -3.50 -4.82
CA ARG A 46 5.97 -4.79 -4.30
C ARG A 46 6.88 -5.31 -3.20
N ARG A 47 8.21 -5.20 -3.37
CA ARG A 47 9.18 -5.51 -2.32
C ARG A 47 9.00 -4.59 -1.10
N ALA A 48 8.84 -3.28 -1.31
CA ALA A 48 8.62 -2.31 -0.24
C ALA A 48 7.30 -2.53 0.54
N LEU A 49 6.26 -3.05 -0.13
CA LEU A 49 5.01 -3.44 0.53
C LEU A 49 5.18 -4.70 1.39
N LEU A 50 5.91 -5.69 0.89
CA LEU A 50 6.13 -6.97 1.56
C LEU A 50 7.08 -6.84 2.75
N ASP A 51 8.20 -6.14 2.58
CA ASP A 51 9.20 -5.97 3.63
C ASP A 51 8.80 -4.93 4.69
N ARG A 52 7.85 -4.05 4.35
CA ARG A 52 7.38 -2.92 5.17
C ARG A 52 8.53 -2.07 5.72
N ARG A 53 9.66 -2.02 5.03
CA ARG A 53 10.82 -1.23 5.45
C ARG A 53 10.66 0.23 5.00
N PRO A 54 11.16 1.20 5.78
CA PRO A 54 11.20 2.58 5.34
C PRO A 54 12.05 2.74 4.08
N ARG A 55 11.57 3.53 3.13
CA ARG A 55 12.25 3.90 1.89
C ARG A 55 12.27 5.41 1.74
N ARG A 56 13.27 5.91 1.01
CA ARG A 56 13.34 7.31 0.58
C ARG A 56 12.42 7.52 -0.62
N PHE A 57 11.78 8.67 -0.63
CA PHE A 57 10.92 9.15 -1.69
C PHE A 57 11.28 10.59 -2.03
N ALA A 58 11.29 10.93 -3.31
CA ALA A 58 11.34 12.31 -3.76
C ALA A 58 9.91 12.86 -3.77
N ALA A 59 9.73 14.04 -3.19
CA ALA A 59 8.47 14.76 -3.29
C ALA A 59 8.30 15.30 -4.73
N ILE A 60 7.17 14.98 -5.34
CA ILE A 60 6.69 15.61 -6.57
C ILE A 60 5.48 16.46 -6.16
N ASN A 61 5.60 17.77 -6.35
CA ASN A 61 4.46 18.67 -6.10
C ASN A 61 3.57 18.67 -7.35
N GLU A 62 2.53 17.85 -7.33
CA GLU A 62 1.40 17.98 -8.27
C GLU A 62 0.26 18.71 -7.56
N GLU A 63 -0.03 19.93 -8.02
CA GLU A 63 -1.34 20.60 -7.84
C GLU A 63 -1.94 20.53 -6.41
N GLY A 64 -1.09 20.75 -5.39
CA GLY A 64 -1.51 20.80 -3.98
C GLY A 64 -1.65 19.45 -3.27
N ARG A 65 -1.27 18.34 -3.90
CA ARG A 65 -1.16 17.00 -3.27
C ARG A 65 0.29 16.53 -3.26
N LEU A 66 0.69 15.90 -2.16
CA LEU A 66 2.05 15.36 -2.01
C LEU A 66 2.15 14.03 -2.76
N ALA A 67 2.63 14.07 -4.00
CA ALA A 67 2.99 12.90 -4.77
C ALA A 67 4.44 12.50 -4.48
N LEU A 68 4.73 11.21 -4.58
CA LEU A 68 6.04 10.64 -4.26
C LEU A 68 6.56 9.79 -5.41
N THR A 69 7.87 9.82 -5.60
CA THR A 69 8.60 8.84 -6.42
C THR A 69 9.59 8.13 -5.54
N LEU A 70 9.62 6.80 -5.62
CA LEU A 70 10.57 6.00 -4.85
C LEU A 70 11.99 6.37 -5.28
N VAL A 71 12.92 6.56 -4.34
CA VAL A 71 14.34 6.71 -4.68
C VAL A 71 14.99 5.35 -4.44
N GLU A 72 15.51 4.73 -5.51
CA GLU A 72 16.26 3.48 -5.42
C GLU A 72 17.67 3.76 -4.86
N ASP A 73 17.74 4.18 -3.61
CA ASP A 73 18.93 3.96 -2.80
C ASP A 73 18.73 2.62 -2.09
N GLU A 74 19.54 1.64 -2.49
CA GLU A 74 19.66 0.32 -1.87
C GLU A 74 20.28 0.40 -0.45
N GLU A 75 20.65 1.60 -0.02
CA GLU A 75 21.13 1.85 1.33
C GLU A 75 19.96 1.72 2.31
N SER A 76 19.90 0.55 2.95
CA SER A 76 19.00 0.20 4.05
C SER A 76 18.89 1.35 5.04
N LEU A 77 17.85 2.17 4.90
CA LEU A 77 17.40 3.01 6.00
C LEU A 77 16.96 2.05 7.09
N GLN A 78 17.59 2.21 8.26
CA GLN A 78 17.32 1.41 9.44
C GLN A 78 15.80 1.22 9.61
N PRO A 79 15.37 0.01 10.01
CA PRO A 79 13.96 -0.29 10.18
C PRO A 79 13.26 0.82 10.97
N ALA A 80 12.02 1.15 10.57
CA ALA A 80 11.20 2.11 11.29
C ALA A 80 11.25 1.76 12.77
N ALA A 81 11.79 2.68 13.58
CA ALA A 81 11.96 2.62 15.03
C ALA A 81 11.65 1.26 15.66
N GLU A 82 12.68 0.60 16.21
CA GLU A 82 12.50 -0.46 17.21
C GLU A 82 11.35 -0.09 18.15
N GLY A 83 10.27 -0.87 18.12
CA GLY A 83 9.09 -0.62 18.96
C GLY A 83 7.73 -0.68 18.27
N VAL A 84 7.61 -0.88 16.96
CA VAL A 84 6.32 -1.30 16.36
C VAL A 84 6.29 -2.83 16.35
N PRO A 85 5.61 -3.49 17.30
CA PRO A 85 5.52 -4.93 17.29
C PRO A 85 4.84 -5.37 15.99
N VAL A 86 5.53 -6.20 15.21
CA VAL A 86 4.86 -7.04 14.22
C VAL A 86 4.03 -8.02 15.03
N LEU A 87 2.75 -7.71 15.20
CA LEU A 87 1.80 -8.58 15.89
C LEU A 87 1.51 -9.80 15.01
N VAL A 88 2.46 -10.74 14.98
CA VAL A 88 2.19 -12.10 14.54
C VAL A 88 1.52 -12.77 15.73
N HIS A 89 0.20 -12.87 15.71
CA HIS A 89 -0.57 -13.61 16.72
C HIS A 89 -1.00 -14.94 16.10
N PRO A 90 -0.27 -16.05 16.35
CA PRO A 90 -0.60 -17.37 15.79
C PRO A 90 -2.03 -17.80 16.16
N ASP A 91 -2.51 -17.40 17.34
CA ASP A 91 -3.87 -17.66 17.79
C ASP A 91 -4.93 -16.88 17.00
N LEU A 92 -4.61 -15.66 16.57
CA LEU A 92 -5.50 -14.87 15.73
C LEU A 92 -5.61 -15.50 14.34
N GLU A 93 -4.48 -15.88 13.74
CA GLU A 93 -4.44 -16.56 12.45
C GLU A 93 -5.22 -17.88 12.49
N ARG A 94 -5.05 -18.67 13.55
CA ARG A 94 -5.83 -19.90 13.78
C ARG A 94 -7.33 -19.63 13.89
N LYS A 95 -7.74 -18.60 14.65
CA LYS A 95 -9.15 -18.21 14.79
C LYS A 95 -9.75 -17.72 13.47
N ILE A 96 -8.98 -16.98 12.67
CA ILE A 96 -9.38 -16.56 11.33
C ILE A 96 -9.61 -17.80 10.45
N ALA A 97 -8.68 -18.76 10.44
CA ALA A 97 -8.81 -19.98 9.66
C ALA A 97 -10.02 -20.82 10.09
N GLU A 98 -10.25 -20.95 11.39
CA GLU A 98 -11.39 -21.69 11.95
C GLU A 98 -12.73 -21.04 11.59
N TYR A 99 -12.83 -19.71 11.71
CA TYR A 99 -14.00 -18.95 11.30
C TYR A 99 -14.28 -19.05 9.80
N LEU A 100 -13.25 -18.95 8.96
CA LEU A 100 -13.39 -19.10 7.51
C LEU A 100 -13.86 -20.51 7.13
N LYS A 101 -13.39 -21.54 7.84
CA LYS A 101 -13.84 -22.92 7.63
C LYS A 101 -15.30 -23.11 8.07
N GLN A 102 -15.71 -22.53 9.20
CA GLN A 102 -17.10 -22.59 9.67
C GLN A 102 -18.07 -21.88 8.73
N THR A 103 -17.64 -20.78 8.12
CA THR A 103 -18.49 -20.00 7.19
C THR A 103 -18.41 -20.48 5.74
N GLN A 104 -17.65 -21.54 5.45
CA GLN A 104 -17.49 -22.10 4.11
C GLN A 104 -18.82 -22.67 3.56
N GLU A 105 -19.67 -23.23 4.42
CA GLU A 105 -21.00 -23.71 4.06
C GLU A 105 -21.98 -22.59 3.67
N TRP A 106 -21.69 -21.34 4.04
CA TRP A 106 -22.50 -20.18 3.62
C TRP A 106 -22.16 -19.73 2.20
N GLU A 107 -21.14 -20.33 1.58
CA GLU A 107 -20.86 -20.14 0.17
C GLU A 107 -21.91 -20.87 -0.68
N ARG A 108 -22.60 -20.10 -1.52
CA ARG A 108 -23.53 -20.68 -2.50
C ARG A 108 -22.71 -21.41 -3.57
N PRO A 109 -22.93 -22.71 -3.80
CA PRO A 109 -22.13 -23.49 -4.76
C PRO A 109 -22.29 -22.98 -6.20
N ASP A 110 -23.44 -22.37 -6.50
CA ASP A 110 -23.75 -21.84 -7.83
C ASP A 110 -23.17 -20.45 -8.08
N GLN A 111 -22.47 -19.87 -7.10
CA GLN A 111 -21.89 -18.54 -7.20
C GLN A 111 -20.38 -18.58 -6.97
N ALA A 112 -19.68 -17.64 -7.61
CA ALA A 112 -18.27 -17.40 -7.30
C ALA A 112 -18.08 -17.20 -5.78
N PRO A 113 -16.93 -17.61 -5.20
CA PRO A 113 -16.64 -17.47 -3.78
C PRO A 113 -16.90 -16.07 -3.23
N ALA A 114 -17.20 -15.96 -1.93
CA ALA A 114 -17.63 -14.70 -1.33
C ALA A 114 -16.61 -13.56 -1.51
N PHE A 115 -15.31 -13.88 -1.40
CA PHE A 115 -14.22 -12.93 -1.59
C PHE A 115 -14.18 -12.40 -3.03
N GLU A 116 -14.39 -13.24 -4.04
CA GLU A 116 -14.44 -12.81 -5.44
C GLU A 116 -15.63 -11.91 -5.71
N ARG A 117 -16.81 -12.25 -5.18
CA ARG A 117 -17.99 -11.39 -5.32
C ARG A 117 -17.77 -10.02 -4.70
N HIS A 118 -17.11 -9.98 -3.54
CA HIS A 118 -16.75 -8.73 -2.87
C HIS A 118 -15.75 -7.91 -3.69
N LEU A 119 -14.71 -8.55 -4.24
CA LEU A 119 -13.74 -7.89 -5.12
C LEU A 119 -14.41 -7.33 -6.38
N ARG A 120 -15.27 -8.11 -7.04
CA ARG A 120 -16.05 -7.65 -8.21
C ARG A 120 -16.94 -6.46 -7.86
N ARG A 121 -17.60 -6.46 -6.70
CA ARG A 121 -18.41 -5.32 -6.22
C ARG A 121 -17.55 -4.10 -5.95
N LYS A 122 -16.36 -4.26 -5.37
CA LYS A 122 -15.42 -3.15 -5.15
C LYS A 122 -14.89 -2.58 -6.46
N SER A 123 -14.52 -3.42 -7.41
CA SER A 123 -14.09 -3.00 -8.76
C SER A 123 -15.20 -2.23 -9.48
N LYS A 124 -16.43 -2.77 -9.53
CA LYS A 124 -17.60 -2.06 -10.07
C LYS A 124 -17.91 -0.74 -9.35
N ARG A 125 -17.61 -0.65 -8.05
CA ARG A 125 -17.77 0.61 -7.30
C ARG A 125 -16.70 1.62 -7.70
N ALA A 126 -15.46 1.19 -7.89
CA ALA A 126 -14.37 2.05 -8.34
C ALA A 126 -14.65 2.63 -9.73
N GLU A 127 -15.22 1.84 -10.65
CA GLU A 127 -15.66 2.31 -11.98
C GLU A 127 -16.68 3.47 -11.94
N ARG A 128 -17.47 3.58 -10.86
CA ARG A 128 -18.45 4.66 -10.68
C ARG A 128 -17.85 5.97 -10.21
N PHE A 129 -16.59 5.97 -9.79
CA PHE A 129 -15.83 7.18 -9.49
C PHE A 129 -14.73 7.31 -10.53
N PRO A 130 -15.06 7.71 -11.78
CA PRO A 130 -14.02 8.18 -12.68
C PRO A 130 -13.30 9.31 -11.95
N GLU A 131 -11.99 9.18 -11.80
CA GLU A 131 -11.15 10.25 -11.27
C GLU A 131 -11.47 11.49 -12.10
N ARG A 132 -12.15 12.47 -11.48
CA ARG A 132 -12.39 13.76 -12.14
C ARG A 132 -11.01 14.37 -12.41
N PRO A 133 -10.75 14.84 -13.64
CA PRO A 133 -9.52 15.53 -13.96
C PRO A 133 -9.33 16.77 -13.07
#